data_AF-A0A1X6XFE7-F1
#
_entry.id   AF-A0A1X6XFE7-F1
#
_cell.length_a   1.000
_cell.length_b   1.000
_cell.length_c   1.000
_cell.angle_alpha   90.00
_cell.angle_beta   90.00
_cell.angle_gamma   90.00
#
_symmetry.space_group_name_H-M   'P 1'
#
loop_
_entity.id
_entity.type
_entity.pdbx_description
1 polymer ?
#
loop_
_entity_poly.entity_id
_entity_poly.type
_entity_poly.pdbx_seq_one_letter_code
_entity_poly.pdbx_strand_id
1 'polypeptide(L)'
;MITDNPAEAANGVVEHGESRGGYVESREERVDHDGEAAVDIALRVPADQFDKLMTDVDGSGEVVHRSQSAEDVAGAVRDLDSRIGALEVSTERLEDIMGEADTSADLLEAEAALSERQGELEELVAQREDLDDQVSMSTLRVELRSTDRADDSGGIADWFLDVWNALLNSAGGLVIVLAALLPWVVVIGIPAYLITRWLIRRSGRGSSSRRVLGAGAEDLQTTGGGAVTDAPDSYRAAAGAVDGEEDSSGMGPRS
;
A
#
# COMPACT_ATOMS: atom_id res chain seq x y z
N MET A 1 10.98 5.91 9.37
CA MET A 1 11.07 6.94 8.32
C MET A 1 10.51 6.37 7.04
N ILE A 2 9.82 7.19 6.24
CA ILE A 2 9.29 6.79 4.93
C ILE A 2 10.23 7.33 3.84
N THR A 3 10.54 6.51 2.84
CA THR A 3 11.41 6.87 1.71
C THR A 3 11.03 6.10 0.45
N ASP A 4 11.26 6.69 -0.72
CA ASP A 4 10.98 6.05 -2.01
C ASP A 4 11.86 4.82 -2.26
N ASN A 5 13.07 4.79 -1.69
CA ASN A 5 14.00 3.67 -1.77
C ASN A 5 14.64 3.38 -0.40
N PRO A 6 14.07 2.46 0.39
CA PRO A 6 14.58 2.16 1.73
C PRO A 6 15.99 1.55 1.72
N ALA A 7 16.37 0.81 0.66
CA ALA A 7 17.70 0.22 0.55
C ALA A 7 18.80 1.27 0.29
N GLU A 8 18.51 2.30 -0.50
CA GLU A 8 19.46 3.39 -0.78
C GLU A 8 19.60 4.33 0.43
N ALA A 9 18.48 4.70 1.06
CA ALA A 9 18.51 5.46 2.31
C ALA A 9 19.28 4.72 3.42
N ALA A 10 19.10 3.40 3.51
CA ALA A 10 19.84 2.55 4.44
C ALA A 10 21.36 2.66 4.25
N ASN A 11 21.83 2.60 3.00
CA ASN A 11 23.25 2.73 2.70
C ASN A 11 23.79 4.11 3.08
N GLY A 12 23.03 5.17 2.82
CA GLY A 12 23.38 6.52 3.24
C GLY A 12 23.54 6.64 4.76
N VAL A 13 22.59 6.11 5.53
CA VAL A 13 22.65 6.09 7.00
C VAL A 13 23.90 5.33 7.50
N VAL A 14 24.18 4.17 6.91
CA VAL A 14 25.37 3.37 7.25
C VAL A 14 26.66 4.14 6.97
N GLU A 15 26.79 4.76 5.80
CA GLU A 15 27.99 5.53 5.42
C GLU A 15 28.22 6.74 6.35
N HIS A 16 27.15 7.45 6.73
CA HIS A 16 27.24 8.54 7.70
C HIS A 16 27.65 8.04 9.09
N GLY A 17 27.18 6.85 9.49
CA GLY A 17 27.56 6.18 10.71
C GLY A 17 29.04 5.76 10.75
N GLU A 18 29.48 5.04 9.73
CA GLU A 18 30.84 4.51 9.62
C GLU A 18 31.89 5.62 9.51
N SER A 19 31.59 6.68 8.75
CA SER A 19 32.49 7.85 8.64
C SER A 19 32.72 8.59 9.98
N ARG A 20 31.89 8.34 10.99
CA ARG A 20 31.99 8.89 12.35
C ARG A 20 32.58 7.89 13.36
N GLY A 21 33.12 6.78 12.88
CA GLY A 21 33.71 5.74 13.73
C GLY A 21 32.68 4.76 14.31
N GLY A 22 31.46 4.75 13.78
CA GLY A 22 30.46 3.74 14.12
C GLY A 22 30.58 2.46 13.30
N TYR A 23 29.76 1.48 13.63
CA TYR A 23 29.63 0.23 12.90
C TYR A 23 28.19 -0.28 12.94
N VAL A 24 27.83 -1.10 11.95
CA VAL A 24 26.51 -1.75 11.88
C VAL A 24 26.48 -2.95 12.83
N GLU A 25 25.59 -2.90 13.81
CA GLU A 25 25.34 -4.00 14.76
C GLU A 25 24.40 -5.03 14.13
N SER A 26 23.33 -4.57 13.49
CA SER A 26 22.44 -5.42 12.72
C SER A 26 21.81 -4.68 11.54
N ARG A 27 21.55 -5.42 10.47
CA ARG A 27 20.80 -4.96 9.32
C ARG A 27 19.86 -6.09 8.89
N GLU A 28 18.57 -5.78 8.89
CA GLU A 28 17.55 -6.69 8.40
C GLU A 28 16.77 -5.99 7.29
N GLU A 29 16.65 -6.65 6.16
CA GLU A 29 15.89 -6.17 5.01
C GLU A 29 14.76 -7.15 4.75
N ARG A 30 13.53 -6.65 4.70
CA ARG A 30 12.33 -7.43 4.45
C ARG A 30 11.59 -6.81 3.29
N VAL A 31 11.14 -7.66 2.39
CA VAL A 31 10.24 -7.30 1.31
C VAL A 31 9.01 -8.16 1.47
N ASP A 32 7.85 -7.54 1.66
CA ASP A 32 6.59 -8.26 1.79
C ASP A 32 6.08 -8.73 0.41
N HIS A 33 5.15 -9.67 0.41
CA HIS A 33 4.45 -10.16 -0.78
C HIS A 33 3.73 -9.06 -1.54
N ASP A 34 3.32 -7.99 -0.84
CA ASP A 34 2.66 -6.81 -1.39
C ASP A 34 3.66 -5.79 -1.98
N GLY A 35 4.97 -6.09 -1.98
CA GLY A 35 6.02 -5.21 -2.53
C GLY A 35 6.53 -4.16 -1.55
N GLU A 36 6.01 -4.12 -0.32
CA GLU A 36 6.44 -3.21 0.73
C GLU A 36 7.85 -3.59 1.21
N ALA A 37 8.80 -2.68 1.03
CA ALA A 37 10.18 -2.87 1.46
C ALA A 37 10.40 -2.16 2.80
N ALA A 38 10.93 -2.90 3.78
CA ALA A 38 11.31 -2.39 5.09
C ALA A 38 12.77 -2.75 5.39
N VAL A 39 13.53 -1.79 5.89
CA VAL A 39 14.92 -2.00 6.34
C VAL A 39 15.04 -1.53 7.77
N ASP A 40 15.42 -2.45 8.65
CA ASP A 40 15.78 -2.18 10.04
C ASP A 40 17.30 -2.16 10.16
N ILE A 41 17.85 -1.08 10.72
CA ILE A 41 19.28 -0.93 10.95
C ILE A 41 19.50 -0.56 12.41
N ALA A 42 20.35 -1.32 13.10
CA ALA A 42 20.94 -0.92 14.36
C ALA A 42 22.41 -0.54 14.11
N LEU A 43 22.73 0.71 14.37
CA LEU A 43 24.07 1.26 14.20
C LEU A 43 24.60 1.69 15.56
N ARG A 44 25.80 1.22 15.94
CA ARG A 44 26.52 1.72 17.12
C ARG A 44 27.48 2.82 16.71
N VAL A 45 27.41 3.95 17.39
CA VAL A 45 28.26 5.14 17.15
C VAL A 45 28.81 5.69 18.45
N PRO A 46 29.97 6.34 18.45
CA PRO A 46 30.46 7.06 19.62
C PRO A 46 29.42 8.06 20.13
N ALA A 47 29.23 8.11 21.46
CA ALA A 47 28.19 8.92 22.08
C ALA A 47 28.33 10.43 21.76
N ASP A 48 29.54 10.93 21.59
CA ASP A 48 29.84 12.32 21.22
C ASP A 48 29.45 12.68 19.77
N GLN A 49 29.22 11.67 18.93
CA GLN A 49 28.88 11.81 17.52
C GLN A 49 27.40 11.54 17.23
N PHE A 50 26.66 11.00 18.21
CA PHE A 50 25.26 10.62 18.06
C PHE A 50 24.36 11.78 17.63
N ASP A 51 24.43 12.94 18.30
CA ASP A 51 23.60 14.11 17.98
C ASP A 51 23.84 14.64 16.55
N LYS A 52 25.09 14.58 16.10
CA LYS A 52 25.47 15.00 14.73
C LYS A 52 24.89 14.04 13.70
N LEU A 53 25.04 12.73 13.93
CA LEU A 53 24.47 11.72 13.06
C LEU A 53 22.95 11.85 12.97
N MET A 54 22.27 12.08 14.11
CA MET A 54 20.82 12.26 14.12
C MET A 54 20.38 13.42 13.23
N THR A 55 21.10 14.55 13.29
CA THR A 55 20.81 15.74 12.47
C THR A 55 20.96 15.45 10.97
N ASP A 56 21.95 14.64 10.59
CA ASP A 56 22.19 14.27 9.20
C ASP A 56 21.13 13.27 8.67
N VAL A 57 20.71 12.32 9.52
CA VAL A 57 19.66 11.34 9.19
C VAL A 57 18.27 12.01 9.10
N ASP A 58 18.01 13.03 9.91
CA ASP A 58 16.76 13.80 9.83
C ASP A 58 16.58 14.51 8.47
N GLY A 59 17.67 14.83 7.78
CA GLY A 59 17.63 15.48 6.46
C GLY A 59 17.35 14.54 5.29
N SER A 60 17.35 13.22 5.48
CA SER A 60 17.28 12.24 4.38
C SER A 60 15.87 11.70 4.08
N GLY A 61 14.85 12.08 4.85
CA GLY A 61 13.44 11.86 4.50
C GLY A 61 12.45 12.13 5.64
N GLU A 62 11.22 11.62 5.53
CA GLU A 62 10.16 11.98 6.45
C GLU A 62 10.14 11.11 7.72
N VAL A 63 10.46 11.73 8.85
CA VAL A 63 10.48 11.08 10.17
C VAL A 63 9.05 10.91 10.69
N VAL A 64 8.55 9.68 10.63
CA VAL A 64 7.22 9.31 11.13
C VAL A 64 7.19 9.16 12.65
N HIS A 65 8.27 8.64 13.24
CA HIS A 65 8.37 8.40 14.68
C HIS A 65 9.81 8.60 15.17
N ARG A 66 9.94 9.18 16.35
CA ARG A 66 11.22 9.41 17.03
C ARG A 66 11.03 9.14 18.52
N SER A 67 11.93 8.34 19.08
CA SER A 67 12.04 8.10 20.51
C SER A 67 13.52 8.18 20.90
N GLN A 68 13.80 8.83 22.03
CA GLN A 68 15.13 8.95 22.61
C GLN A 68 15.04 8.60 24.09
N SER A 69 15.90 7.69 24.54
CA SER A 69 16.06 7.33 25.95
C SER A 69 17.49 7.62 26.38
N ALA A 70 17.66 7.91 27.67
CA ALA A 70 18.96 8.15 28.27
C ALA A 70 18.91 7.55 29.67
N GLU A 71 19.84 6.63 29.95
CA GLU A 71 19.94 5.91 31.20
C GLU A 71 21.17 6.38 31.99
N ASP A 72 20.99 6.77 33.26
CA ASP A 72 22.12 7.10 34.16
C ASP A 72 22.63 5.83 34.85
N VAL A 73 23.81 5.37 34.44
CA VAL A 73 24.48 4.18 34.99
C VAL A 73 25.59 4.51 35.99
N ALA A 74 25.82 5.79 36.32
CA ALA A 74 26.93 6.19 37.19
C ALA A 74 26.83 5.61 38.60
N GLY A 75 25.61 5.33 39.08
CA GLY A 75 25.37 4.62 40.34
C GLY A 75 25.80 3.15 40.27
N ALA A 76 25.49 2.48 39.17
CA ALA A 76 25.82 1.07 38.97
C ALA A 76 27.34 0.86 38.82
N VAL A 77 28.02 1.71 38.05
CA VAL A 77 29.48 1.65 37.89
C VAL A 77 30.19 1.82 39.24
N ARG A 78 29.77 2.80 40.06
CA ARG A 78 30.35 3.01 41.40
C ARG A 78 30.15 1.81 42.33
N ASP A 79 29.01 1.13 42.24
CA ASP A 79 28.75 -0.08 43.03
C ASP A 79 29.66 -1.22 42.59
N LEU A 80 29.75 -1.47 41.27
CA LEU A 80 30.64 -2.49 40.71
C LEU A 80 32.10 -2.25 41.08
N ASP A 81 32.60 -1.02 40.91
CA ASP A 81 33.98 -0.67 41.29
C ASP A 81 34.25 -0.93 42.78
N SER A 82 33.27 -0.65 43.65
CA SER A 82 33.40 -0.90 45.10
C SER A 82 33.46 -2.40 45.42
N ARG A 83 32.68 -3.22 44.70
CA ARG A 83 32.66 -4.68 44.86
C ARG A 83 33.90 -5.34 44.28
N ILE A 84 34.35 -4.89 43.10
CA ILE A 84 35.61 -5.30 42.46
C ILE A 84 36.77 -5.06 43.43
N GLY A 85 36.91 -3.84 43.96
CA GLY A 85 37.98 -3.53 44.90
C GLY A 85 37.94 -4.36 46.19
N ALA A 86 36.75 -4.72 46.68
CA ALA A 86 36.61 -5.61 47.83
C ALA A 86 37.04 -7.06 47.52
N LEU A 87 36.75 -7.55 46.31
CA LEU A 87 37.18 -8.87 45.85
C LEU A 87 38.68 -8.93 45.59
N GLU A 88 39.27 -7.90 44.98
CA GLU A 88 40.73 -7.80 44.78
C GLU A 88 41.48 -7.92 46.12
N VAL A 89 41.06 -7.17 47.14
CA VAL A 89 41.63 -7.26 48.50
C VAL A 89 41.41 -8.64 49.12
N SER A 90 40.27 -9.29 48.83
CA SER A 90 40.01 -10.65 49.31
C SER A 90 40.91 -11.68 48.64
N THR A 91 41.17 -11.55 47.35
CA THR A 91 42.06 -12.41 46.56
C THR A 91 43.50 -12.26 47.05
N GLU A 92 44.00 -11.03 47.20
CA GLU A 92 45.34 -10.75 47.74
C GLU A 92 45.54 -11.39 49.12
N ARG A 93 44.55 -11.27 50.01
CA ARG A 93 44.60 -11.91 51.33
C ARG A 93 44.61 -13.43 51.27
N LEU A 94 43.91 -14.04 50.32
CA LEU A 94 43.93 -15.49 50.14
C LEU A 94 45.30 -15.95 49.62
N GLU A 95 45.91 -15.20 48.72
CA GLU A 95 47.27 -15.45 48.23
C GLU A 95 48.31 -15.37 49.37
N ASP A 96 48.18 -14.38 50.26
CA ASP A 96 49.03 -14.27 51.46
C ASP A 96 48.88 -15.50 52.37
N ILE A 97 47.63 -15.90 52.68
CA ILE A 97 47.33 -17.08 53.51
C ILE A 97 47.91 -18.36 52.87
N MET A 98 47.83 -18.49 51.54
CA MET A 98 48.42 -19.62 50.82
C MET A 98 49.95 -19.65 50.93
N GLY A 99 50.60 -18.48 50.97
CA GLY A 99 52.05 -18.36 51.20
C GLY A 99 52.48 -18.84 52.60
N GLU A 100 51.57 -18.83 53.58
CA GLU A 100 51.79 -19.20 54.98
C GLU A 100 51.26 -20.60 55.33
N ALA A 101 50.65 -21.33 54.38
CA ALA A 101 49.97 -22.60 54.64
C ALA A 101 50.93 -23.74 55.02
N ASP A 102 50.69 -24.38 56.17
CA ASP A 102 51.53 -25.46 56.71
C ASP A 102 51.19 -26.85 56.12
N THR A 103 49.97 -27.06 55.63
CA THR A 103 49.51 -28.36 55.12
C THR A 103 48.95 -28.29 53.70
N SER A 104 49.08 -29.38 52.95
CA SER A 104 48.50 -29.48 51.60
C SER A 104 46.97 -29.44 51.60
N ALA A 105 46.32 -29.81 52.71
CA ALA A 105 44.86 -29.72 52.82
C ALA A 105 44.42 -28.25 52.89
N ASP A 106 45.09 -27.45 53.72
CA ASP A 106 44.82 -26.02 53.85
C ASP A 106 45.08 -25.28 52.53
N LEU A 107 46.14 -25.67 51.82
CA LEU A 107 46.44 -25.11 50.49
C LEU A 107 45.34 -25.43 49.45
N LEU A 108 44.84 -26.67 49.42
CA LEU A 108 43.78 -27.04 48.48
C LEU A 108 42.45 -26.33 48.79
N GLU A 109 42.14 -26.12 50.07
CA GLU A 109 40.95 -25.36 50.48
C GLU A 109 41.08 -23.88 50.10
N ALA A 110 42.26 -23.28 50.32
CA ALA A 110 42.53 -21.91 49.93
C ALA A 110 42.51 -21.71 48.40
N GLU A 111 43.05 -22.65 47.61
CA GLU A 111 43.00 -22.64 46.15
C GLU A 111 41.55 -22.68 45.62
N ALA A 112 40.69 -23.49 46.25
CA ALA A 112 39.28 -23.56 45.88
C ALA A 112 38.56 -22.24 46.16
N ALA A 113 38.81 -21.64 47.32
CA ALA A 113 38.26 -20.33 47.67
C ALA A 113 38.80 -19.23 46.74
N LEU A 114 40.09 -19.26 46.40
CA LEU A 114 40.72 -18.32 45.48
C LEU A 114 40.09 -18.40 44.08
N SER A 115 39.91 -19.63 43.56
CA SER A 115 39.25 -19.85 42.26
C SER A 115 37.83 -19.30 42.22
N GLU A 116 37.06 -19.46 43.30
CA GLU A 116 35.71 -18.89 43.42
C GLU A 116 35.74 -17.35 43.39
N ARG A 117 36.68 -16.73 44.12
CA ARG A 117 36.81 -15.27 44.16
C ARG A 117 37.28 -14.68 42.84
N GLN A 118 38.21 -15.34 42.16
CA GLN A 118 38.66 -14.92 40.83
C GLN A 118 37.52 -14.99 39.83
N GLY A 119 36.71 -16.06 39.84
CA GLY A 119 35.52 -16.16 38.99
C GLY A 119 34.51 -15.03 39.25
N GLU A 120 34.23 -14.71 40.51
CA GLU A 120 33.34 -13.59 40.88
C GLU A 120 33.91 -12.23 40.43
N LEU A 121 35.23 -12.04 40.59
CA LEU A 121 35.92 -10.82 40.16
C LEU A 121 35.85 -10.64 38.63
N GLU A 122 36.16 -11.69 37.86
CA GLU A 122 36.09 -11.68 36.40
C GLU A 122 34.67 -11.37 35.91
N GLU A 123 33.65 -11.94 36.56
CA GLU A 123 32.25 -11.65 36.24
C GLU A 123 31.89 -10.18 36.47
N LEU A 124 32.33 -9.57 37.58
CA LEU A 124 32.06 -8.17 37.87
C LEU A 124 32.85 -7.22 36.97
N VAL A 125 34.11 -7.56 36.64
CA VAL A 125 34.92 -6.79 35.69
C VAL A 125 34.28 -6.79 34.31
N ALA A 126 33.84 -7.95 33.82
CA ALA A 126 33.14 -8.04 32.53
C ALA A 126 31.85 -7.22 32.51
N GLN A 127 31.06 -7.24 33.59
CA GLN A 127 29.86 -6.39 33.71
C GLN A 127 30.19 -4.89 33.72
N ARG A 128 31.30 -4.51 34.36
CA ARG A 128 31.76 -3.11 34.41
C ARG A 128 32.26 -2.64 33.05
N GLU A 129 32.94 -3.49 32.29
CA GLU A 129 33.35 -3.21 30.90
C GLU A 129 32.15 -3.08 29.97
N ASP A 130 31.15 -3.95 30.08
CA ASP A 130 29.91 -3.86 29.28
C ASP A 130 29.15 -2.54 29.52
N LEU A 131 29.13 -2.03 30.75
CA LEU A 131 28.57 -0.72 31.05
C LEU A 131 29.41 0.43 30.49
N ASP A 132 30.74 0.30 30.48
CA ASP A 132 31.65 1.29 29.90
C ASP A 132 31.44 1.41 28.38
N ASP A 133 31.31 0.27 27.70
CA ASP A 133 30.97 0.18 26.28
C ASP A 133 29.58 0.79 25.98
N GLN A 134 28.61 0.60 26.88
CA GLN A 134 27.27 1.22 26.76
C GLN A 134 27.27 2.74 26.96
N VAL A 135 28.22 3.29 27.72
CA VAL A 135 28.33 4.74 27.93
C VAL A 135 29.14 5.40 26.81
N SER A 136 30.17 4.73 26.32
CA SER A 136 31.03 5.25 25.24
C SER A 136 30.34 5.21 23.87
N MET A 137 29.42 4.26 23.67
CA MET A 137 28.69 4.08 22.42
C MET A 137 27.19 4.33 22.59
N SER A 138 26.53 4.75 21.52
CA SER A 138 25.09 4.94 21.43
C SER A 138 24.55 4.14 20.26
N THR A 139 23.39 3.50 20.44
CA THR A 139 22.73 2.74 19.38
C THR A 139 21.65 3.57 18.71
N LEU A 140 21.82 3.87 17.42
CA LEU A 140 20.78 4.42 16.58
C LEU A 140 20.03 3.28 15.89
N ARG A 141 18.73 3.15 16.17
CA ARG A 141 17.83 2.25 15.42
C ARG A 141 17.05 3.06 14.41
N VAL A 142 17.22 2.71 13.14
CA VAL A 142 16.51 3.34 12.03
C VAL A 142 15.66 2.27 11.34
N GLU A 143 14.36 2.51 11.31
CA GLU A 143 13.41 1.74 10.52
C GLU A 143 13.03 2.57 9.30
N LEU A 144 13.30 2.05 8.11
CA LEU A 144 12.98 2.65 6.82
C LEU A 144 11.89 1.83 6.15
N ARG A 145 10.81 2.47 5.69
CA ARG A 145 9.71 1.80 4.97
C ARG A 145 9.45 2.49 3.64
N SER A 146 9.16 1.71 2.58
CA SER A 146 8.60 2.28 1.36
C SER A 146 7.15 2.69 1.57
N THR A 147 6.73 3.78 0.94
CA THR A 147 5.31 4.13 0.81
C THR A 147 4.81 3.74 -0.57
N ASP A 148 4.89 2.47 -0.93
CA ASP A 148 4.16 1.98 -2.11
C ASP A 148 2.68 1.77 -1.76
N ARG A 149 2.05 2.81 -1.21
CA ARG A 149 0.66 3.05 -1.54
C ARG A 149 0.64 3.78 -2.89
N ALA A 150 0.53 3.00 -3.96
CA ALA A 150 -0.61 3.26 -4.81
C ALA A 150 -1.83 3.31 -3.87
N ASP A 151 -2.61 4.39 -3.88
CA ASP A 151 -3.91 4.48 -3.22
C ASP A 151 -4.74 3.22 -3.53
N ASP A 152 -4.57 2.16 -2.73
CA ASP A 152 -5.31 0.92 -2.85
C ASP A 152 -5.33 0.20 -1.49
N SER A 153 -5.66 0.94 -0.43
CA SER A 153 -6.77 0.41 0.41
C SER A 153 -8.06 0.67 -0.34
N GLY A 154 -8.19 0.00 -1.47
CA GLY A 154 -9.44 -0.40 -2.07
C GLY A 154 -9.56 -1.89 -1.79
N GLY A 155 -9.63 -2.30 -0.51
CA GLY A 155 -9.81 -3.72 -0.20
C GLY A 155 -11.07 -4.26 -0.89
N ILE A 156 -11.29 -5.58 -0.90
CA ILE A 156 -12.49 -6.15 -1.53
C ILE A 156 -13.81 -5.52 -0.98
N ALA A 157 -13.76 -4.87 0.18
CA ALA A 157 -14.87 -4.08 0.70
C ALA A 157 -15.09 -2.75 -0.05
N ASP A 158 -14.03 -2.01 -0.40
CA ASP A 158 -14.14 -0.65 -0.95
C ASP A 158 -14.54 -0.65 -2.44
N TRP A 159 -13.96 -1.52 -3.28
CA TRP A 159 -14.48 -1.66 -4.66
C TRP A 159 -15.94 -2.14 -4.67
N PHE A 160 -16.37 -2.94 -3.69
CA PHE A 160 -17.76 -3.37 -3.56
C PHE A 160 -18.66 -2.19 -3.16
N LEU A 161 -18.22 -1.35 -2.23
CA LEU A 161 -18.94 -0.14 -1.84
C LEU A 161 -19.04 0.85 -3.01
N ASP A 162 -18.00 1.01 -3.81
CA ASP A 162 -18.02 1.86 -5.00
C ASP A 162 -18.94 1.33 -6.10
N VAL A 163 -18.88 0.02 -6.39
CA VAL A 163 -19.81 -0.63 -7.33
C VAL A 163 -21.25 -0.55 -6.84
N TRP A 164 -21.48 -0.72 -5.53
CA TRP A 164 -22.80 -0.61 -4.91
C TRP A 164 -23.36 0.82 -4.97
N ASN A 165 -22.52 1.82 -4.68
CA ASN A 165 -22.89 3.23 -4.81
C ASN A 165 -23.16 3.61 -6.28
N ALA A 166 -22.37 3.11 -7.23
CA ALA A 166 -22.61 3.31 -8.66
C ALA A 166 -23.96 2.70 -9.11
N LEU A 167 -24.31 1.52 -8.60
CA LEU A 167 -25.60 0.88 -8.85
C LEU A 167 -26.77 1.72 -8.27
N LEU A 168 -26.65 2.19 -7.03
CA LEU A 168 -27.66 3.04 -6.40
C LEU A 168 -27.83 4.38 -7.12
N ASN A 169 -26.74 4.98 -7.59
CA ASN A 169 -26.77 6.22 -8.37
C ASN A 169 -27.44 6.02 -9.73
N SER A 170 -27.17 4.89 -10.40
CA SER A 170 -27.87 4.51 -11.64
C SER A 170 -29.38 4.32 -11.41
N ALA A 171 -29.77 3.66 -10.32
CA ALA A 171 -31.17 3.52 -9.94
C ALA A 171 -31.83 4.86 -9.58
N GLY A 172 -31.11 5.76 -8.90
CA GLY A 172 -31.56 7.12 -8.61
C GLY A 172 -31.82 7.93 -9.88
N GLY A 173 -30.98 7.80 -10.90
CA GLY A 173 -31.19 8.38 -12.22
C GLY A 173 -32.50 7.93 -12.86
N LEU A 174 -32.85 6.65 -12.76
CA LEU A 174 -34.11 6.12 -13.28
C LEU A 174 -35.33 6.73 -12.57
N VAL A 175 -35.26 6.90 -11.25
CA VAL A 175 -36.32 7.54 -10.45
C VAL A 175 -36.51 9.00 -10.87
N ILE A 176 -35.42 9.73 -11.09
CA ILE A 176 -35.47 11.12 -11.56
C ILE A 176 -36.07 11.21 -12.97
N VAL A 177 -35.72 10.30 -13.88
CA VAL A 177 -36.30 10.24 -15.23
C VAL A 177 -37.80 9.91 -15.18
N LEU A 178 -38.20 8.94 -14.35
CA LEU A 178 -39.61 8.61 -14.15
C LEU A 178 -40.40 9.77 -13.53
N ALA A 179 -39.81 10.48 -12.54
CA ALA A 179 -40.39 11.67 -11.95
C ALA A 179 -40.49 12.83 -12.98
N ALA A 180 -39.50 12.98 -13.86
CA ALA A 180 -39.52 13.98 -14.93
C ALA A 180 -40.52 13.65 -16.05
N LEU A 181 -40.83 12.38 -16.28
CA LEU A 181 -41.86 11.94 -17.24
C LEU A 181 -43.28 12.06 -16.67
N LEU A 182 -43.45 12.07 -15.35
CA LEU A 182 -44.75 12.15 -14.68
C LEU A 182 -45.59 13.38 -15.11
N PRO A 183 -45.04 14.60 -15.20
CA PRO A 183 -45.75 15.77 -15.75
C PRO A 183 -46.26 15.54 -17.18
N TRP A 184 -45.46 14.91 -18.04
CA TRP A 184 -45.84 14.62 -19.44
C TRP A 184 -46.95 13.57 -19.52
N VAL A 185 -46.89 12.54 -18.67
CA VAL A 185 -47.94 11.52 -18.56
C VAL A 185 -49.26 12.15 -18.11
N VAL A 186 -49.24 13.12 -17.20
CA VAL A 186 -50.45 13.86 -16.76
C VAL A 186 -50.97 14.75 -17.89
N VAL A 187 -50.10 15.54 -18.55
CA VAL A 187 -50.49 16.47 -19.61
C VAL A 187 -51.01 15.76 -20.86
N ILE A 188 -50.46 14.60 -21.23
CA ILE A 188 -50.85 13.86 -22.45
C ILE A 188 -51.90 12.79 -22.12
N GLY A 189 -51.74 12.09 -21.00
CA GLY A 189 -52.61 10.97 -20.61
C GLY A 189 -54.03 11.40 -20.26
N ILE A 190 -54.21 12.55 -19.60
CA ILE A 190 -55.55 13.08 -19.26
C ILE A 190 -56.37 13.42 -20.52
N PRO A 191 -55.87 14.24 -21.48
CA PRO A 191 -56.62 14.52 -22.69
C PRO A 191 -56.79 13.29 -23.59
N ALA A 192 -55.79 12.41 -23.71
CA ALA A 192 -55.94 11.17 -24.47
C ALA A 192 -57.06 10.27 -23.90
N TYR A 193 -57.15 10.15 -22.57
CA TYR A 193 -58.22 9.44 -21.88
C TYR A 193 -59.59 10.10 -22.08
N LEU A 194 -59.68 11.44 -21.99
CA LEU A 194 -60.92 12.18 -22.22
C LEU A 194 -61.40 12.04 -23.67
N ILE A 195 -60.48 12.09 -24.64
CA ILE A 195 -60.76 11.96 -26.08
C ILE A 195 -61.24 10.54 -26.40
N THR A 196 -60.54 9.50 -25.96
CA THR A 196 -61.00 8.10 -26.17
C THR A 196 -62.33 7.84 -25.48
N ARG A 197 -62.52 8.30 -24.25
CA ARG A 197 -63.79 8.20 -23.52
C ARG A 197 -64.93 8.97 -24.21
N TRP A 198 -64.63 10.09 -24.85
CA TRP A 198 -65.60 10.88 -25.62
C TRP A 198 -65.95 10.24 -26.96
N LEU A 199 -64.96 9.69 -27.68
CA LEU A 199 -65.18 8.93 -28.92
C LEU A 199 -65.98 7.65 -28.67
N ILE A 200 -65.67 6.90 -27.61
CA ILE A 200 -66.42 5.69 -27.25
C ILE A 200 -67.85 6.04 -26.80
N ARG A 201 -68.06 7.19 -26.16
CA ARG A 201 -69.42 7.69 -25.84
C ARG A 201 -70.18 8.26 -27.03
N ARG A 202 -69.49 8.77 -28.04
CA ARG A 202 -70.11 9.36 -29.24
C ARG A 202 -70.60 8.31 -30.22
N SER A 203 -70.07 7.09 -30.18
CA SER A 203 -70.53 5.96 -31.01
C SER A 203 -71.86 5.32 -30.56
N GLY A 204 -72.58 5.94 -29.61
CA GLY A 204 -73.84 5.43 -29.04
C GLY A 204 -75.12 6.20 -29.39
N ARG A 205 -75.16 7.12 -30.37
CA ARG A 205 -76.40 7.79 -30.78
C ARG A 205 -76.46 8.12 -32.28
N GLY A 206 -77.34 7.39 -32.99
CA GLY A 206 -78.17 7.82 -34.14
C GLY A 206 -77.41 8.20 -35.42
N SER A 207 -77.35 7.37 -36.46
CA SER A 207 -78.44 6.97 -37.37
C SER A 207 -79.07 8.12 -38.18
N SER A 208 -79.03 7.91 -39.50
CA SER A 208 -80.08 8.19 -40.50
C SER A 208 -79.98 9.42 -41.41
N SER A 209 -80.04 9.05 -42.70
CA SER A 209 -80.69 9.70 -43.85
C SER A 209 -79.78 10.48 -44.81
N ARG A 210 -79.42 9.94 -45.99
CA ARG A 210 -80.25 9.57 -47.17
C ARG A 210 -80.47 10.77 -48.08
N ARG A 211 -79.78 10.75 -49.24
CA ARG A 211 -80.23 11.05 -50.63
C ARG A 211 -79.00 10.80 -51.54
N VAL A 212 -78.84 9.75 -52.34
CA VAL A 212 -79.70 9.05 -53.33
C VAL A 212 -79.76 9.81 -54.68
N LEU A 213 -79.21 9.12 -55.70
CA LEU A 213 -79.39 9.21 -57.17
C LEU A 213 -78.53 10.23 -57.96
N GLY A 214 -77.91 9.88 -59.09
CA GLY A 214 -77.93 8.66 -59.92
C GLY A 214 -76.73 8.70 -60.90
N ALA A 215 -76.10 7.57 -61.21
CA ALA A 215 -76.49 6.63 -62.27
C ALA A 215 -76.02 7.08 -63.67
N GLY A 216 -75.08 6.33 -64.24
CA GLY A 216 -74.60 6.47 -65.61
C GLY A 216 -73.36 5.60 -65.84
N ALA A 217 -73.59 4.35 -66.18
CA ALA A 217 -72.58 3.33 -66.46
C ALA A 217 -72.25 3.29 -67.97
N GLU A 218 -71.03 2.81 -68.27
CA GLU A 218 -70.63 2.02 -69.46
C GLU A 218 -70.54 2.77 -70.81
N ASP A 219 -69.59 2.55 -71.72
CA ASP A 219 -68.41 1.68 -71.87
C ASP A 219 -67.66 2.15 -73.16
N LEU A 220 -66.54 1.50 -73.48
CA LEU A 220 -65.92 1.31 -74.81
C LEU A 220 -64.57 2.00 -75.12
N GLN A 221 -63.54 1.15 -74.99
CA GLN A 221 -62.58 0.70 -76.02
C GLN A 221 -61.59 1.68 -76.69
N THR A 222 -60.45 1.07 -77.05
CA THR A 222 -59.45 1.48 -78.07
C THR A 222 -58.36 2.41 -77.53
N THR A 223 -57.06 2.28 -77.82
CA THR A 223 -56.21 1.33 -78.54
C THR A 223 -54.78 1.85 -78.34
N GLY A 224 -53.81 0.93 -78.19
CA GLY A 224 -52.40 1.14 -78.56
C GLY A 224 -51.58 2.01 -77.60
N GLY A 225 -50.40 1.61 -77.13
CA GLY A 225 -49.47 0.62 -77.68
C GLY A 225 -48.13 1.32 -77.98
N GLY A 226 -47.05 0.77 -77.40
CA GLY A 226 -45.65 1.10 -77.72
C GLY A 226 -44.85 1.48 -76.47
N ALA A 227 -44.40 0.50 -75.67
CA ALA A 227 -43.09 -0.19 -75.74
C ALA A 227 -42.06 0.53 -74.83
N VAL A 228 -41.57 0.02 -73.67
CA VAL A 228 -40.96 -1.29 -73.31
C VAL A 228 -39.79 -1.59 -74.27
N THR A 229 -38.55 -1.95 -73.92
CA THR A 229 -37.91 -2.84 -72.93
C THR A 229 -36.45 -2.35 -72.77
N ASP A 230 -35.54 -2.82 -71.92
CA ASP A 230 -35.40 -4.13 -71.28
C ASP A 230 -34.41 -4.05 -70.11
N ALA A 231 -34.58 -4.98 -69.18
CA ALA A 231 -33.65 -5.35 -68.11
C ALA A 231 -32.75 -6.52 -68.65
N PRO A 232 -32.18 -7.51 -67.91
CA PRO A 232 -32.44 -7.93 -66.53
C PRO A 232 -31.24 -8.35 -65.66
N ASP A 233 -31.58 -8.58 -64.38
CA ASP A 233 -30.84 -9.26 -63.32
C ASP A 233 -30.49 -10.72 -63.63
N SER A 234 -29.46 -11.26 -62.95
CA SER A 234 -29.61 -12.51 -62.18
C SER A 234 -28.44 -12.82 -61.22
N TYR A 235 -28.82 -13.11 -59.97
CA TYR A 235 -28.28 -14.07 -58.98
C TYR A 235 -26.84 -14.62 -59.10
N ARG A 236 -26.09 -14.66 -57.97
CA ARG A 236 -25.92 -15.85 -57.09
C ARG A 236 -24.80 -15.63 -56.04
N ALA A 237 -25.00 -16.23 -54.88
CA ALA A 237 -24.14 -16.32 -53.70
C ALA A 237 -22.73 -16.90 -53.94
N ALA A 238 -21.76 -16.53 -53.08
CA ALA A 238 -20.99 -17.43 -52.19
C ALA A 238 -19.72 -16.77 -51.59
N ALA A 239 -19.56 -16.95 -50.27
CA ALA A 239 -18.34 -17.24 -49.50
C ALA A 239 -16.97 -16.58 -49.82
N GLY A 240 -16.42 -15.91 -48.80
CA GLY A 240 -15.20 -16.37 -48.09
C GLY A 240 -13.80 -15.90 -48.55
N ALA A 241 -12.93 -15.69 -47.53
CA ALA A 241 -11.47 -15.49 -47.53
C ALA A 241 -10.97 -14.06 -47.88
N VAL A 242 -10.35 -13.29 -46.96
CA VAL A 242 -9.09 -13.43 -46.18
C VAL A 242 -7.84 -13.04 -46.99
N ASP A 243 -7.08 -12.13 -46.37
CA ASP A 243 -5.67 -11.73 -46.50
C ASP A 243 -5.17 -10.93 -47.72
N GLY A 244 -4.35 -9.92 -47.40
CA GLY A 244 -3.23 -9.49 -48.23
C GLY A 244 -2.90 -8.00 -48.18
N GLU A 245 -1.69 -7.70 -47.70
CA GLU A 245 -0.88 -6.49 -47.93
C GLU A 245 -1.10 -5.23 -47.08
N GLU A 246 -0.45 -5.21 -45.91
CA GLU A 246 0.17 -3.99 -45.37
C GLU A 246 1.62 -3.87 -45.90
N ASP A 247 1.83 -2.82 -46.68
CA ASP A 247 3.12 -2.40 -47.22
C ASP A 247 3.99 -1.73 -46.15
N SER A 248 5.27 -1.91 -46.40
CA SER A 248 6.49 -1.62 -45.69
C SER A 248 6.73 -0.18 -45.20
N SER A 249 7.43 -0.14 -44.06
CA SER A 249 8.67 0.62 -43.79
C SER A 249 8.77 2.10 -44.22
N GLY A 250 8.87 2.96 -43.21
CA GLY A 250 9.55 4.27 -43.29
C GLY A 250 9.57 4.93 -41.91
N MET A 251 10.57 4.68 -41.07
CA MET A 251 11.88 5.36 -41.00
C MET A 251 11.78 6.89 -40.86
N GLY A 252 12.12 7.39 -39.66
CA GLY A 252 12.47 8.79 -39.44
C GLY A 252 12.67 9.15 -37.95
N PRO A 253 13.90 9.45 -37.49
CA PRO A 253 14.15 9.98 -36.15
C PRO A 253 14.29 11.50 -36.18
N ARG A 254 13.86 12.19 -35.10
CA ARG A 254 14.17 13.59 -34.77
C ARG A 254 14.17 13.69 -33.24
N SER A 255 15.34 13.85 -32.62
CA SER A 255 15.97 15.13 -32.22
C SER A 255 15.34 15.72 -30.98
#